data_AF-A0A7D5N7M7-F1
#
_entry.id   AF-A0A7D5N7M7-F1
#
_cell.length_a   1.000
_cell.length_b   1.000
_cell.length_c   1.000
_cell.angle_alpha   90.00
_cell.angle_beta   90.00
_cell.angle_gamma   90.00
#
_symmetry.space_group_name_H-M   'P 1'
#
loop_
_entity.id
_entity.type
_entity.pdbx_description
1 polymer ?
#
loop_
_entity_poly.entity_id
_entity_poly.type
_entity_poly.pdbx_seq_one_letter_code
_entity_poly.pdbx_strand_id
1 'polypeptide(L)'
;MKPLNTPERKKPFLRFLLFYGITTLLLLAVLLFGLQVPFRQNDLLQERINSFEKQQAFYNHFCKTQEVNIALDSVNTPGVPVEFLESQIDQKLSQLTKIVAESDSSVNKKALQDLVKTYYDIKDDKRTIRNSSSKDAVVQQYMQDNATLKQSLKEWQDAYNALKLQMMAPQR
;
A
#
# COMPACT_ATOMS: atom_id res chain seq x y z
N MET A 1 -37.14 30.83 81.41
CA MET A 1 -37.29 29.41 81.81
C MET A 1 -36.33 28.56 80.98
N LYS A 2 -35.35 27.88 81.61
CA LYS A 2 -34.52 26.91 80.89
C LYS A 2 -35.35 25.62 80.75
N PRO A 3 -35.54 25.08 79.54
CA PRO A 3 -36.31 23.85 79.37
C PRO A 3 -35.63 22.71 80.12
N LEU A 4 -36.37 22.05 81.01
CA LEU A 4 -35.87 21.00 81.91
C LEU A 4 -35.24 19.82 81.14
N ASN A 5 -35.65 19.64 79.88
CA ASN A 5 -35.24 18.52 79.03
C ASN A 5 -34.10 18.83 78.04
N THR A 6 -33.20 19.73 78.41
CA THR A 6 -32.04 20.13 77.59
C THR A 6 -31.09 18.97 77.23
N PRO A 7 -30.77 17.99 78.13
CA PRO A 7 -29.85 16.91 77.78
C PRO A 7 -30.45 15.88 76.81
N GLU A 8 -31.76 15.60 76.87
CA GLU A 8 -32.43 14.65 75.97
C GLU A 8 -32.53 15.16 74.53
N ARG A 9 -32.46 16.49 74.30
CA ARG A 9 -32.52 17.09 72.96
C ARG A 9 -31.17 17.12 72.23
N LYS A 10 -30.05 17.16 72.97
CA LYS A 10 -28.70 17.27 72.37
C LYS A 10 -28.26 16.00 71.65
N LYS A 11 -28.56 14.83 72.22
CA LYS A 11 -28.19 13.52 71.66
C LYS A 11 -28.86 13.21 70.30
N PRO A 12 -30.20 13.37 70.13
CA PRO A 12 -30.84 13.19 68.83
C PRO A 12 -30.45 14.27 67.83
N PHE A 13 -30.23 15.51 68.27
CA PHE A 13 -29.73 16.59 67.40
C PHE A 13 -28.33 16.29 66.86
N LEU A 14 -27.42 15.77 67.70
CA LEU A 14 -26.07 15.39 67.26
C LEU A 14 -26.11 14.20 66.28
N ARG A 15 -26.98 13.22 66.52
CA ARG A 15 -27.21 12.10 65.59
C ARG A 15 -27.77 12.60 64.25
N PHE A 16 -28.74 13.52 64.29
CA PHE A 16 -29.29 14.15 63.09
C PHE A 16 -28.19 14.88 62.31
N LEU A 17 -27.38 15.69 62.98
CA LEU A 17 -26.29 16.43 62.34
C LEU A 17 -25.26 15.49 61.71
N LEU A 18 -24.94 14.39 62.38
CA LEU A 18 -24.02 13.37 61.85
C LEU A 18 -24.60 12.71 60.60
N PHE A 19 -25.84 12.22 60.65
CA PHE A 19 -26.50 11.62 59.48
C PHE A 19 -26.68 12.63 58.34
N TYR A 20 -27.00 13.87 58.64
CA TYR A 20 -27.10 14.96 57.66
C TYR A 20 -25.75 15.22 56.97
N GLY A 21 -24.66 15.27 57.75
CA GLY A 21 -23.31 15.42 57.19
C GLY A 21 -22.92 14.26 56.28
N ILE A 22 -23.15 13.01 56.72
CA ILE A 22 -22.84 11.82 55.93
C ILE A 22 -23.64 11.79 54.63
N THR A 23 -24.95 12.04 54.69
CA THR A 23 -25.81 12.04 53.49
C THR A 23 -25.44 13.16 52.53
N THR A 24 -25.11 14.35 53.03
CA THR A 24 -24.64 15.48 52.21
C THR A 24 -23.30 15.16 51.53
N LEU A 25 -22.34 14.58 52.26
CA LEU A 25 -21.05 14.17 51.68
C LEU A 25 -21.22 13.07 50.63
N LEU A 26 -22.11 12.11 50.86
CA LEU A 26 -22.40 11.05 49.91
C LEU A 26 -23.04 11.62 48.63
N LEU A 27 -23.98 12.56 48.76
CA LEU A 27 -24.56 13.25 47.60
C LEU A 27 -23.50 14.03 46.81
N LEU A 28 -22.62 14.76 47.50
CA LEU A 28 -21.52 15.48 46.85
C LEU A 28 -20.56 14.53 46.12
N ALA A 29 -20.20 13.40 46.73
CA ALA A 29 -19.36 12.39 46.10
C ALA A 29 -20.02 11.83 44.83
N VAL A 30 -21.31 11.48 44.88
CA VAL A 30 -22.05 10.99 43.71
C VAL A 30 -22.09 12.03 42.59
N LEU A 31 -22.29 13.31 42.92
CA LEU A 31 -22.26 14.38 41.92
C LEU A 31 -20.87 14.57 41.30
N LEU A 32 -19.81 14.57 42.11
CA LEU A 32 -18.44 14.75 41.62
C LEU A 32 -18.00 13.57 40.74
N PHE A 33 -18.20 12.33 41.19
CA PHE A 33 -17.86 11.15 40.40
C PHE A 33 -18.78 10.98 39.19
N GLY A 34 -20.07 11.32 39.32
CA GLY A 34 -21.04 11.28 38.23
C GLY A 34 -20.72 12.28 37.11
N LEU A 35 -20.14 13.43 37.42
CA LEU A 35 -19.71 14.42 36.43
C LEU A 35 -18.32 14.11 35.83
N GLN A 36 -17.39 13.54 36.60
CA GLN A 36 -16.03 13.27 36.10
C GLN A 36 -15.99 12.15 35.05
N VAL A 37 -16.82 11.12 35.20
CA VAL A 37 -16.89 9.98 34.27
C VAL A 37 -17.24 10.39 32.83
N PRO A 38 -18.29 11.19 32.55
CA PRO A 38 -18.63 11.58 31.18
C PRO A 38 -17.55 12.45 30.52
N PHE A 39 -16.86 13.33 31.26
CA PHE A 39 -15.76 14.12 30.68
C PHE A 39 -14.60 13.24 30.25
N ARG A 40 -14.16 12.31 31.11
CA ARG A 40 -13.07 11.39 30.77
C ARG A 40 -13.44 10.46 29.61
N GLN A 41 -14.69 10.03 29.53
CA GLN A 41 -15.17 9.25 28.39
C GLN A 41 -15.14 10.08 27.11
N ASN A 42 -15.59 11.33 27.15
CA ASN A 42 -15.55 12.22 25.99
C ASN A 42 -14.12 12.48 25.49
N ASP A 43 -13.17 12.70 26.41
CA ASP A 43 -11.76 12.91 26.05
C ASP A 43 -11.17 11.67 25.38
N LEU A 44 -11.45 10.47 25.92
CA LEU A 44 -11.04 9.21 25.31
C LEU A 44 -11.71 8.99 23.95
N LEU A 45 -12.99 9.32 23.79
CA LEU A 45 -13.69 9.24 22.51
C LEU A 45 -13.06 10.19 21.48
N GLN A 46 -12.75 11.43 21.86
CA GLN A 46 -12.09 12.39 20.97
C GLN A 46 -10.70 11.91 20.56
N GLU A 47 -9.92 11.34 21.49
CA GLU A 47 -8.62 10.75 21.17
C GLU A 47 -8.76 9.60 20.15
N ARG A 48 -9.76 8.72 20.34
CA ARG A 48 -10.06 7.63 19.41
C ARG A 48 -10.50 8.14 18.05
N ILE A 49 -11.39 9.13 17.98
CA ILE A 49 -11.82 9.75 16.74
C ILE A 49 -10.62 10.34 16.00
N ASN A 50 -9.77 11.12 16.68
CA ASN A 50 -8.57 11.69 16.08
C ASN A 50 -7.62 10.62 15.53
N SER A 51 -7.45 9.50 16.26
CA SER A 51 -6.64 8.38 15.78
C SER A 51 -7.25 7.70 14.55
N PHE A 52 -8.57 7.56 14.52
CA PHE A 52 -9.30 6.95 13.43
C PHE A 52 -9.29 7.84 12.18
N GLU A 53 -9.48 9.15 12.32
CA GLU A 53 -9.39 10.10 11.21
C GLU A 53 -8.01 10.11 10.57
N LYS A 54 -6.94 10.08 11.38
CA LYS A 54 -5.56 9.94 10.87
C LYS A 54 -5.39 8.64 10.09
N GLN A 55 -5.91 7.53 10.62
CA GLN A 55 -5.84 6.24 9.96
C GLN A 55 -6.67 6.22 8.65
N GLN A 56 -7.85 6.83 8.64
CA GLN A 56 -8.70 6.94 7.46
C GLN A 56 -8.07 7.83 6.38
N ALA A 57 -7.45 8.95 6.76
CA ALA A 57 -6.70 9.80 5.85
C ALA A 57 -5.55 9.03 5.21
N PHE A 58 -4.80 8.27 6.01
CA PHE A 58 -3.77 7.36 5.50
C PHE A 58 -4.34 6.33 4.52
N TYR A 59 -5.46 5.66 4.85
CA TYR A 59 -6.08 4.69 3.95
C TYR A 59 -6.58 5.32 2.64
N ASN A 60 -7.21 6.50 2.69
CA ASN A 60 -7.66 7.19 1.49
C ASN A 60 -6.49 7.56 0.56
N HIS A 61 -5.36 8.00 1.15
CA HIS A 61 -4.13 8.24 0.40
C HIS A 61 -3.52 6.96 -0.14
N PHE A 62 -3.56 5.88 0.64
CA PHE A 62 -3.09 4.57 0.22
C PHE A 62 -3.98 3.97 -0.88
N CYS A 63 -5.29 4.15 -0.90
CA CYS A 63 -6.16 3.68 -1.98
C CYS A 63 -5.80 4.29 -3.33
N LYS A 64 -5.21 5.48 -3.39
CA LYS A 64 -4.64 6.04 -4.63
C LYS A 64 -3.50 5.18 -5.21
N THR A 65 -2.92 4.25 -4.44
CA THR A 65 -2.00 3.21 -4.96
C THR A 65 -2.65 2.27 -5.96
N GLN A 66 -3.98 2.09 -5.95
CA GLN A 66 -4.65 1.33 -7.00
C GLN A 66 -4.40 1.92 -8.39
N GLU A 67 -4.20 3.24 -8.48
CA GLU A 67 -3.83 3.88 -9.74
C GLU A 67 -2.40 3.52 -10.20
N VAL A 68 -1.53 3.09 -9.29
CA VAL A 68 -0.18 2.58 -9.62
C VAL A 68 -0.28 1.22 -10.26
N ASN A 69 -1.17 0.34 -9.76
CA ASN A 69 -1.47 -0.95 -10.40
C ASN A 69 -2.00 -0.76 -11.83
N ILE A 70 -2.98 0.14 -12.01
CA ILE A 70 -3.56 0.42 -13.34
C ILE A 70 -2.49 0.93 -14.32
N ALA A 71 -1.60 1.80 -13.85
CA ALA A 71 -0.48 2.29 -14.65
C ALA A 71 0.50 1.16 -14.99
N LEU A 72 0.89 0.33 -14.02
CA LEU A 72 1.76 -0.84 -14.20
C LEU A 72 1.19 -1.88 -15.17
N ASP A 73 -0.13 -2.08 -15.19
CA ASP A 73 -0.79 -2.98 -16.14
C ASP A 73 -0.79 -2.42 -17.56
N SER A 74 -0.82 -1.09 -17.70
CA SER A 74 -0.80 -0.41 -18.98
C SER A 74 0.60 -0.33 -19.62
N VAL A 75 1.69 -0.51 -18.87
CA VAL A 75 3.09 -0.34 -19.35
C VAL A 75 3.47 -1.26 -20.52
N ASN A 76 2.82 -2.41 -20.66
CA ASN A 76 3.09 -3.36 -21.73
C ASN A 76 2.03 -3.33 -22.84
N THR A 77 1.13 -2.34 -22.84
CA THR A 77 0.16 -2.20 -23.94
C THR A 77 0.83 -1.65 -25.21
N PRO A 78 0.58 -2.26 -26.38
CA PRO A 78 1.16 -1.80 -27.64
C PRO A 78 0.58 -0.43 -28.03
N GLY A 79 1.46 0.50 -28.42
CA GLY A 79 1.08 1.83 -28.91
C GLY A 79 1.16 2.97 -27.89
N VAL A 80 1.55 2.70 -26.63
CA VAL A 80 1.72 3.74 -25.60
C VAL A 80 3.20 4.09 -25.42
N PRO A 81 3.59 5.38 -25.32
CA PRO A 81 4.96 5.76 -25.01
C PRO A 81 5.38 5.27 -23.62
N VAL A 82 6.17 4.21 -23.62
CA VAL A 82 6.66 3.50 -22.42
C VAL A 82 7.36 4.45 -21.46
N GLU A 83 8.21 5.35 -21.96
CA GLU A 83 9.01 6.28 -21.15
C GLU A 83 8.12 7.25 -20.36
N PHE A 84 7.01 7.68 -20.95
CA PHE A 84 6.04 8.56 -20.28
C PHE A 84 5.28 7.83 -19.18
N LEU A 85 4.87 6.58 -19.42
CA LEU A 85 4.23 5.74 -18.40
C LEU A 85 5.18 5.40 -17.25
N GLU A 86 6.44 5.07 -17.55
CA GLU A 86 7.44 4.79 -16.52
C GLU A 86 7.69 6.01 -15.64
N SER A 87 7.78 7.21 -16.24
CA SER A 87 7.92 8.46 -15.47
C SER A 87 6.72 8.72 -14.55
N GLN A 88 5.50 8.46 -15.01
CA GLN A 88 4.31 8.58 -14.17
C GLN A 88 4.31 7.58 -13.02
N ILE A 89 4.72 6.33 -13.27
CA ILE A 89 4.85 5.32 -12.22
C ILE A 89 5.89 5.74 -11.19
N ASP A 90 7.03 6.27 -11.62
CA ASP A 90 8.08 6.77 -10.73
C ASP A 90 7.61 7.94 -9.86
N GLN A 91 6.83 8.86 -10.43
CA GLN A 91 6.23 9.95 -9.66
C GLN A 91 5.27 9.41 -8.59
N LYS A 92 4.39 8.47 -8.94
CA LYS A 92 3.43 7.90 -7.99
C LYS A 92 4.11 7.05 -6.91
N LEU A 93 5.15 6.28 -7.27
CA LEU A 93 5.95 5.53 -6.30
C LEU A 93 6.73 6.45 -5.37
N SER A 94 7.29 7.55 -5.88
CA SER A 94 7.97 8.56 -5.05
C SER A 94 7.01 9.20 -4.05
N GLN A 95 5.79 9.54 -4.47
CA GLN A 95 4.75 10.06 -3.58
C GLN A 95 4.39 9.05 -2.49
N LEU A 96 4.30 7.76 -2.85
CA LEU A 96 4.03 6.70 -1.89
C LEU A 96 5.14 6.52 -0.87
N THR A 97 6.40 6.53 -1.30
CA THR A 97 7.54 6.47 -0.40
C THR A 97 7.51 7.61 0.61
N LYS A 98 7.13 8.83 0.19
CA LYS A 98 6.99 9.99 1.10
C LYS A 98 5.87 9.78 2.12
N ILE A 99 4.68 9.36 1.69
CA ILE A 99 3.54 9.10 2.59
C ILE A 99 3.91 8.02 3.62
N VAL A 100 4.59 6.96 3.20
CA VAL A 100 5.06 5.90 4.11
C VAL A 100 6.13 6.42 5.07
N ALA A 101 7.04 7.28 4.60
CA ALA A 101 8.07 7.88 5.45
C ALA A 101 7.49 8.81 6.54
N GLU A 102 6.49 9.61 6.17
CA GLU A 102 5.75 10.56 7.04
C GLU A 102 4.74 9.88 7.96
N SER A 103 4.42 8.60 7.73
CA SER A 103 3.53 7.86 8.62
C SER A 103 4.19 7.58 9.98
N ASP A 104 3.59 8.12 11.05
CA ASP A 104 4.03 7.94 12.44
C ASP A 104 3.83 6.50 12.97
N SER A 105 3.11 5.65 12.22
CA SER A 105 2.80 4.27 12.63
C SER A 105 4.01 3.36 12.49
N SER A 106 4.78 3.23 13.57
CA SER A 106 5.93 2.31 13.65
C SER A 106 5.56 0.84 13.37
N VAL A 107 4.32 0.44 13.65
CA VAL A 107 3.84 -0.94 13.53
C VAL A 107 3.66 -1.37 12.07
N ASN A 108 3.16 -0.46 11.22
CA ASN A 108 2.85 -0.78 9.82
C ASN A 108 3.90 -0.26 8.82
N LYS A 109 4.82 0.61 9.27
CA LYS A 109 5.82 1.23 8.40
C LYS A 109 6.66 0.21 7.61
N LYS A 110 7.07 -0.89 8.25
CA LYS A 110 7.82 -1.96 7.56
C LYS A 110 7.01 -2.62 6.46
N ALA A 111 5.78 -3.05 6.75
CA ALA A 111 4.91 -3.68 5.77
C ALA A 111 4.61 -2.76 4.57
N LEU A 112 4.44 -1.46 4.84
CA LEU A 112 4.23 -0.45 3.81
C LEU A 112 5.49 -0.21 2.96
N GLN A 113 6.67 -0.19 3.57
CA GLN A 113 7.95 -0.12 2.86
C GLN A 113 8.18 -1.35 1.99
N ASP A 114 7.88 -2.55 2.50
CA ASP A 114 7.99 -3.80 1.77
C ASP A 114 7.05 -3.78 0.55
N LEU A 115 5.83 -3.27 0.71
CA LEU A 115 4.87 -3.14 -0.39
C LEU A 115 5.32 -2.12 -1.45
N VAL A 116 5.87 -0.97 -1.05
CA VAL A 116 6.49 -0.01 -1.98
C VAL A 116 7.64 -0.67 -2.75
N LYS A 117 8.48 -1.44 -2.05
CA LYS A 117 9.57 -2.19 -2.69
C LYS A 117 9.04 -3.19 -3.72
N THR A 118 8.00 -3.96 -3.38
CA THR A 118 7.37 -4.89 -4.32
C THR A 118 6.89 -4.19 -5.60
N TYR A 119 6.36 -2.96 -5.51
CA TYR A 119 6.00 -2.22 -6.72
C TYR A 119 7.20 -1.82 -7.59
N TYR A 120 8.33 -1.44 -6.97
CA TYR A 120 9.57 -1.21 -7.71
C TYR A 120 10.08 -2.48 -8.38
N ASP A 121 10.05 -3.60 -7.67
CA ASP A 121 10.47 -4.91 -8.19
C ASP A 121 9.61 -5.30 -9.40
N ILE A 122 8.26 -5.18 -9.30
CA ILE A 122 7.35 -5.46 -10.42
C ILE A 122 7.62 -4.54 -11.61
N LYS A 123 7.92 -3.25 -11.37
CA LYS A 123 8.26 -2.31 -12.45
C LYS A 123 9.51 -2.78 -13.21
N ASP A 124 10.54 -3.17 -12.49
CA ASP A 124 11.80 -3.62 -13.08
C ASP A 124 11.66 -4.99 -13.78
N ASP A 125 10.87 -5.90 -13.21
CA ASP A 125 10.53 -7.17 -13.83
C ASP A 125 9.80 -6.96 -15.16
N LYS A 126 8.78 -6.08 -15.20
CA LYS A 126 8.06 -5.75 -16.44
C LYS A 126 8.99 -5.14 -17.49
N ARG A 127 9.92 -4.27 -17.09
CA ARG A 127 10.94 -3.70 -17.98
C ARG A 127 11.86 -4.80 -18.53
N THR A 128 12.28 -5.74 -17.69
CA THR A 128 13.14 -6.87 -18.06
C THR A 128 12.44 -7.81 -19.04
N ILE A 129 11.17 -8.17 -18.78
CA ILE A 129 10.36 -9.03 -19.66
C ILE A 129 10.19 -8.41 -21.05
N ARG A 130 9.96 -7.10 -21.12
CA ARG A 130 9.85 -6.40 -22.40
C ARG A 130 11.19 -6.43 -23.17
N ASN A 131 12.30 -6.23 -22.46
CA ASN A 131 13.64 -6.28 -23.04
C ASN A 131 14.07 -7.70 -23.44
N SER A 132 13.52 -8.75 -22.81
CA SER A 132 13.78 -10.13 -23.21
C SER A 132 12.89 -10.55 -24.39
N SER A 133 11.61 -10.16 -24.39
CA SER A 133 10.69 -10.45 -25.49
C SER A 133 11.16 -9.87 -26.82
N SER A 134 11.75 -8.67 -26.82
CA SER A 134 12.36 -8.09 -28.02
C SER A 134 13.60 -8.87 -28.49
N LYS A 135 14.39 -9.42 -27.57
CA LYS A 135 15.54 -10.28 -27.91
C LYS A 135 15.10 -11.61 -28.52
N ASP A 136 14.05 -12.23 -27.98
CA ASP A 136 13.53 -13.50 -28.50
C ASP A 136 13.01 -13.34 -29.94
N ALA A 137 12.33 -12.24 -30.25
CA ALA A 137 11.89 -11.93 -31.61
C ALA A 137 13.08 -11.80 -32.59
N VAL A 138 14.14 -11.11 -32.18
CA VAL A 138 15.37 -10.96 -32.98
C VAL A 138 16.09 -12.31 -33.17
N VAL A 139 16.15 -13.14 -32.12
CA VAL A 139 16.73 -14.49 -32.21
C VAL A 139 15.94 -15.36 -33.18
N GLN A 140 14.61 -15.33 -33.15
CA GLN A 140 13.79 -16.09 -34.10
C GLN A 140 14.01 -15.62 -35.54
N GLN A 141 14.12 -14.32 -35.77
CA GLN A 141 14.45 -13.76 -37.09
C GLN A 141 15.81 -14.29 -37.58
N TYR A 142 16.85 -14.23 -36.75
CA TYR A 142 18.17 -14.77 -37.11
C TYR A 142 18.18 -16.28 -37.34
N MET A 143 17.32 -17.04 -36.64
CA MET A 143 17.16 -18.48 -36.90
C MET A 143 16.50 -18.75 -38.25
N GLN A 144 15.48 -17.97 -38.63
CA GLN A 144 14.87 -18.05 -39.96
C GLN A 144 15.87 -17.68 -41.05
N ASP A 145 16.57 -16.56 -40.90
CA ASP A 145 17.56 -16.10 -41.88
C ASP A 145 18.68 -17.12 -42.08
N ASN A 146 19.15 -17.76 -41.00
CA ASN A 146 20.13 -18.84 -41.09
C ASN A 146 19.58 -20.08 -41.82
N ALA A 147 18.30 -20.43 -41.60
CA ALA A 147 17.67 -21.55 -42.29
C ALA A 147 17.54 -21.27 -43.79
N THR A 148 17.09 -20.07 -44.17
CA THR A 148 16.98 -19.66 -45.58
C THR A 148 18.35 -19.57 -46.25
N LEU A 149 19.35 -19.02 -45.56
CA LEU A 149 20.72 -18.97 -46.09
C LEU A 149 21.28 -20.37 -46.32
N LYS A 150 21.13 -21.29 -45.37
CA LYS A 150 21.56 -22.68 -45.53
C LYS A 150 20.86 -23.38 -46.70
N GLN A 151 19.57 -23.13 -46.87
CA GLN A 151 18.80 -23.68 -47.98
C GLN A 151 19.30 -23.14 -49.33
N SER A 152 19.45 -21.81 -49.45
CA SER A 152 19.97 -21.19 -50.67
C SER A 152 21.38 -21.70 -51.00
N LEU A 153 22.25 -21.85 -50.00
CA LEU A 153 23.60 -22.35 -50.18
C LEU A 153 23.59 -23.77 -50.76
N LYS A 154 22.71 -24.63 -50.23
CA LYS A 154 22.53 -26.00 -50.75
C LYS A 154 22.04 -25.98 -52.20
N GLU A 155 21.04 -25.16 -52.52
CA GLU A 155 20.52 -25.00 -53.88
C GLU A 155 21.61 -24.53 -54.87
N TRP A 156 22.42 -23.55 -54.46
CA TRP A 156 23.58 -23.09 -55.25
C TRP A 156 24.62 -24.20 -55.45
N GLN A 157 24.87 -25.00 -54.42
CA GLN A 157 25.82 -26.11 -54.48
C GLN A 157 25.35 -27.20 -55.43
N ASP A 158 24.06 -27.54 -55.39
CA ASP A 158 23.42 -28.53 -56.27
C ASP A 158 23.41 -28.03 -57.73
N ALA A 159 23.07 -26.75 -57.95
CA ALA A 159 23.10 -26.12 -59.27
C ALA A 159 24.52 -26.09 -59.86
N TYR A 160 25.53 -25.74 -59.04
CA TYR A 160 26.94 -25.75 -59.45
C TYR A 160 27.40 -27.17 -59.84
N ASN A 161 27.03 -28.18 -59.05
CA ASN A 161 27.37 -29.58 -59.34
C ASN A 161 26.69 -30.07 -60.63
N ALA A 162 25.44 -29.69 -60.87
CA ALA A 162 24.71 -30.03 -62.09
C ALA A 162 25.35 -29.39 -63.35
N LEU A 163 25.75 -28.12 -63.26
CA LEU A 163 26.48 -27.41 -64.33
C LEU A 163 27.84 -28.06 -64.61
N LYS A 164 28.58 -28.43 -63.58
CA LYS A 164 29.86 -29.13 -63.72
C LYS A 164 29.71 -30.46 -64.45
N LEU A 165 28.66 -31.22 -64.14
CA LEU A 165 28.32 -32.48 -64.82
C LEU A 165 27.96 -32.27 -66.30
N GLN A 166 27.19 -31.22 -66.62
CA GLN A 166 26.87 -30.88 -68.00
C GLN A 166 28.10 -30.48 -68.82
N MET A 167 29.04 -29.73 -68.22
CA MET A 167 30.29 -29.34 -68.89
C MET A 167 31.29 -30.50 -69.07
N MET A 168 31.12 -31.60 -68.33
CA MET A 168 31.93 -32.82 -68.46
C MET A 168 31.33 -33.87 -69.41
N ALA A 169 30.10 -33.66 -69.90
CA ALA A 169 29.50 -34.53 -70.90
C ALA A 169 30.09 -34.24 -72.30
N PRO A 170 30.59 -35.24 -73.04
CA PRO A 170 31.21 -35.02 -74.35
C PRO A 170 30.18 -34.48 -75.34
N GLN A 171 30.50 -33.35 -75.98
CA GLN A 171 29.74 -32.86 -77.13
C GLN A 171 29.89 -33.89 -78.26
N ARG A 172 28.76 -34.48 -78.67
CA ARG A 172 28.69 -35.40 -79.81
C ARG A 172 28.93 -34.68 -81.12
#